data_AF-A0A178W2B8-F1
#
_entry.id   AF-A0A178W2B8-F1
#
_cell.length_a   1.000
_cell.length_b   1.000
_cell.length_c   1.000
_cell.angle_alpha   90.00
_cell.angle_beta   90.00
_cell.angle_gamma   90.00
#
_symmetry.space_group_name_H-M   'P 1'
#
loop_
_entity.id
_entity.type
_entity.pdbx_description
1 polymer ?
#
loop_
_entity_poly.entity_id
_entity_poly.type
_entity_poly.pdbx_seq_one_letter_code
_entity_poly.pdbx_strand_id
1 'polypeptide(L)'
;MAIFEWRHRRRPFDGGGTRRRRFFSPLYSRNFKRTILFAVIFLAIFPPLYFHFKLRRIRQIVAQKCDWLHHPPLVCAHGGDSTLAFPNTMDAYSFAIRSLVDCIEVDVSRSSDGVLFALHNRDLQRIARNSSVQVGDLSMKQIKELDVSEIVKGTLGSSRIPTLEEALALISNSVRKVILDAKVGPPMYEKGLAQDILSIVSTMFLLALVLVKL
;
A
#
# COMPACT_ATOMS: atom_id res chain seq x y z
N MET A 1 110.42 6.42 59.75
CA MET A 1 110.69 5.58 58.55
C MET A 1 109.34 5.32 57.90
N ALA A 2 108.85 6.16 56.98
CA ALA A 2 109.07 6.09 55.51
C ALA A 2 108.74 4.68 54.98
N ILE A 3 107.78 4.44 54.07
CA ILE A 3 107.72 4.81 52.63
C ILE A 3 106.30 4.38 52.15
N PHE A 4 105.45 5.29 51.65
CA PHE A 4 105.23 5.72 50.25
C PHE A 4 104.23 4.85 49.45
N GLU A 5 103.14 5.49 49.02
CA GLU A 5 102.17 5.01 48.03
C GLU A 5 102.78 4.90 46.63
N TRP A 6 102.06 4.16 45.75
CA TRP A 6 101.79 4.48 44.33
C TRP A 6 102.21 3.44 43.26
N ARG A 7 101.18 2.72 42.78
CA ARG A 7 100.78 2.40 41.39
C ARG A 7 101.87 2.30 40.30
N HIS A 8 101.91 1.17 39.58
CA HIS A 8 101.84 1.12 38.10
C HIS A 8 101.86 -0.33 37.56
N ARG A 9 100.77 -0.77 36.93
CA ARG A 9 100.85 -1.64 35.73
C ARG A 9 100.03 -1.01 34.63
N ARG A 10 100.70 -0.56 33.56
CA ARG A 10 100.10 -0.35 32.25
C ARG A 10 100.83 -1.24 31.25
N ARG A 11 100.08 -1.83 30.33
CA ARG A 11 100.21 -1.81 28.85
C ARG A 11 99.40 -2.98 28.26
N PRO A 12 98.98 -2.95 26.98
CA PRO A 12 98.76 -1.83 26.06
C PRO A 12 97.37 -1.86 25.38
N PHE A 13 97.12 -0.79 24.65
CA PHE A 13 95.99 -0.56 23.74
C PHE A 13 96.07 -1.48 22.50
N ASP A 14 94.95 -2.11 22.15
CA ASP A 14 94.50 -2.36 20.78
C ASP A 14 92.99 -2.05 20.82
N GLY A 15 92.41 -1.12 20.06
CA GLY A 15 92.67 -0.87 18.65
C GLY A 15 91.39 -1.22 17.89
N GLY A 16 90.50 -0.25 17.72
CA GLY A 16 89.56 -0.22 16.60
C GLY A 16 88.14 -0.75 16.85
N GLY A 17 87.18 0.16 16.64
CA GLY A 17 85.86 -0.21 16.11
C GLY A 17 84.69 0.03 17.06
N THR A 18 84.25 1.29 17.14
CA THR A 18 82.86 1.62 17.49
C THR A 18 81.93 1.05 16.42
N ARG A 19 81.63 -0.26 16.49
CA ARG A 19 80.62 -0.87 15.63
C ARG A 19 79.25 -0.57 16.20
N ARG A 20 78.78 0.64 15.91
CA ARG A 20 77.38 1.06 16.05
C ARG A 20 76.54 0.22 15.07
N ARG A 21 76.29 -1.05 15.39
CA ARG A 21 75.33 -1.88 14.65
C ARG A 21 73.94 -1.41 15.04
N ARG A 22 73.39 -0.53 14.20
CA ARG A 22 71.96 -0.23 14.11
C ARG A 22 71.21 -1.55 14.07
N PHE A 23 70.50 -1.91 15.13
CA PHE A 23 69.52 -2.98 15.06
C PHE A 23 68.32 -2.53 15.89
N PHE A 24 67.21 -2.35 15.19
CA PHE A 24 65.91 -1.84 15.65
C PHE A 24 65.81 -0.34 15.93
N SER A 25 65.83 0.48 14.86
CA SER A 25 64.95 1.64 14.85
C SER A 25 63.51 1.12 14.84
N PRO A 26 62.58 1.63 15.68
CA PRO A 26 61.18 1.25 15.53
C PRO A 26 60.76 1.66 14.12
N LEU A 27 60.30 0.69 13.33
CA LEU A 27 59.69 0.90 12.02
C LEU A 27 58.36 1.66 12.23
N TYR A 28 58.48 2.94 12.57
CA TYR A 28 57.37 3.84 12.83
C TYR A 28 57.58 5.09 11.99
N SER A 29 57.48 4.90 10.67
CA SER A 29 57.50 5.97 9.68
C SER A 29 56.32 6.91 9.92
N ARG A 30 56.49 8.22 9.64
CA ARG A 30 55.39 9.20 9.66
C ARG A 30 54.20 8.75 8.82
N ASN A 31 54.44 7.97 7.75
CA ASN A 31 53.38 7.41 6.91
C ASN A 31 52.59 6.32 7.65
N PHE A 32 53.25 5.48 8.44
CA PHE A 32 52.61 4.44 9.25
C PHE A 32 51.77 5.03 10.40
N LYS A 33 52.26 6.11 11.04
CA LYS A 33 51.47 6.94 12.00
C LYS A 33 50.16 7.44 11.38
N ARG A 34 50.24 7.98 10.16
CA ARG A 34 49.08 8.50 9.42
C ARG A 34 48.10 7.40 9.07
N THR A 35 48.58 6.25 8.60
CA THR A 35 47.72 5.10 8.29
C THR A 35 46.95 4.63 9.52
N ILE A 36 47.60 4.52 10.69
CA ILE A 36 46.93 4.16 11.94
C ILE A 36 45.89 5.20 12.31
N LEU A 37 46.21 6.50 12.21
CA LEU A 37 45.26 7.57 12.51
C LEU A 37 44.01 7.50 11.62
N PHE A 38 44.18 7.29 10.31
CA PHE A 38 43.04 7.13 9.39
C PHE A 38 42.22 5.88 9.71
N ALA A 39 42.86 4.77 10.07
CA ALA A 39 42.16 3.55 10.47
C ALA A 39 41.33 3.77 11.76
N VAL A 40 41.88 4.47 12.75
CA VAL A 40 41.16 4.82 13.99
C VAL A 40 39.99 5.75 13.69
N ILE A 41 40.18 6.78 12.86
CA ILE A 41 39.10 7.69 12.45
C ILE A 41 38.00 6.93 11.69
N PHE A 42 38.39 6.04 10.78
CA PHE A 42 37.44 5.21 10.04
C PHE A 42 36.63 4.32 10.98
N LEU A 43 37.28 3.65 11.92
CA LEU A 43 36.61 2.82 12.93
C LEU A 43 35.77 3.62 13.92
N ALA A 44 36.10 4.89 14.19
CA ALA A 44 35.33 5.76 15.06
C ALA A 44 34.09 6.35 14.37
N ILE A 45 34.14 6.55 13.04
CA ILE A 45 33.10 7.27 12.30
C ILE A 45 32.17 6.31 11.54
N PHE A 46 32.74 5.32 10.84
CA PHE A 46 32.02 4.48 9.89
C PHE A 46 31.04 3.51 10.57
N PRO A 47 31.41 2.76 11.64
CA PRO A 47 30.47 1.88 12.34
C PRO A 47 29.29 2.62 13.00
N PRO A 48 29.48 3.77 13.70
CA PRO A 48 28.36 4.54 14.23
C PRO A 48 27.44 5.10 13.15
N LEU A 49 27.98 5.60 12.03
CA LEU A 49 27.17 6.05 10.89
C LEU A 49 26.40 4.89 10.26
N TYR A 50 27.07 3.77 9.98
CA TYR A 50 26.42 2.57 9.44
C TYR A 50 25.30 2.09 10.37
N PHE A 51 25.55 2.05 11.67
CA PHE A 51 24.56 1.64 12.66
C PHE A 51 23.40 2.65 12.77
N HIS A 52 23.68 3.97 12.73
CA HIS A 52 22.64 5.00 12.72
C HIS A 52 21.71 4.86 11.51
N PHE A 53 22.26 4.75 10.30
CA PHE A 53 21.46 4.59 9.09
C PHE A 53 20.73 3.24 9.05
N LYS A 54 21.37 2.16 9.51
CA LYS A 54 20.74 0.83 9.57
C LYS A 54 19.62 0.77 10.60
N LEU A 55 19.82 1.34 11.79
CA LEU A 55 18.78 1.45 12.83
C LEU A 55 17.62 2.32 12.37
N ARG A 56 17.90 3.46 11.72
CA ARG A 56 16.86 4.32 11.17
C ARG A 56 16.02 3.57 10.14
N ARG A 57 16.66 2.80 9.26
CA ARG A 57 15.98 1.93 8.28
C ARG A 57 15.16 0.82 8.98
N ILE A 58 15.70 0.14 9.99
CA ILE A 58 14.97 -0.88 10.75
C ILE A 58 13.75 -0.27 11.45
N ARG A 59 13.92 0.89 12.11
CA ARG A 59 12.82 1.62 12.76
C ARG A 59 11.75 2.04 11.75
N GLN A 60 12.14 2.50 10.56
CA GLN A 60 11.19 2.82 9.48
C GLN A 60 10.42 1.59 9.01
N ILE A 61 11.10 0.45 8.81
CA ILE A 61 10.46 -0.80 8.41
C ILE A 61 9.49 -1.31 9.49
N VAL A 62 9.89 -1.25 10.75
CA VAL A 62 9.02 -1.65 11.89
C VAL A 62 7.83 -0.69 12.03
N ALA A 63 8.05 0.63 11.91
CA ALA A 63 6.98 1.62 11.96
C ALA A 63 5.95 1.42 10.83
N GLN A 64 6.40 1.20 9.59
CA GLN A 64 5.49 0.87 8.48
C GLN A 64 4.76 -0.46 8.71
N LYS A 65 5.44 -1.46 9.28
CA LYS A 65 4.80 -2.73 9.64
C LYS A 65 3.78 -2.61 10.76
N CYS A 66 3.74 -1.53 11.51
CA CYS A 66 2.76 -1.30 12.58
C CYS A 66 1.78 -0.17 12.24
N ASP A 67 1.89 0.47 11.07
CA ASP A 67 1.03 1.57 10.67
C ASP A 67 -0.44 1.14 10.57
N TRP A 68 -0.70 -0.12 10.18
CA TRP A 68 -2.05 -0.70 10.13
C TRP A 68 -2.74 -0.84 11.51
N LEU A 69 -2.01 -0.75 12.62
CA LEU A 69 -2.63 -0.70 13.97
C LEU A 69 -3.27 0.66 14.25
N HIS A 70 -2.73 1.72 13.66
CA HIS A 70 -3.25 3.09 13.80
C HIS A 70 -4.13 3.48 12.61
N HIS A 71 -3.92 2.87 11.46
CA HIS A 71 -4.64 3.09 10.21
C HIS A 71 -5.06 1.74 9.61
N PRO A 72 -6.04 1.05 10.21
CA PRO A 72 -6.48 -0.24 9.70
C PRO A 72 -6.97 -0.10 8.25
N PRO A 73 -6.73 -1.13 7.42
CA PRO A 73 -7.25 -1.13 6.05
C PRO A 73 -8.78 -1.09 6.09
N LEU A 74 -9.38 -0.38 5.14
CA LEU A 74 -10.82 -0.35 4.98
C LEU A 74 -11.33 -1.70 4.50
N VAL A 75 -12.42 -2.18 5.10
CA VAL A 75 -13.15 -3.35 4.63
C VAL A 75 -14.25 -2.89 3.67
N CYS A 76 -14.07 -3.18 2.38
CA CYS A 76 -15.05 -2.82 1.35
C CYS A 76 -15.83 -4.04 0.84
N ALA A 77 -17.16 -3.94 0.83
CA ALA A 77 -18.04 -4.94 0.24
C ALA A 77 -18.22 -4.69 -1.26
N HIS A 78 -17.72 -5.60 -2.10
CA HIS A 78 -17.77 -5.51 -3.56
C HIS A 78 -19.13 -6.01 -4.09
N GLY A 79 -19.91 -5.09 -4.66
CA GLY A 79 -21.32 -5.28 -4.98
C GLY A 79 -22.20 -5.53 -3.75
N GLY A 80 -21.80 -5.09 -2.55
CA GLY A 80 -22.45 -5.44 -1.29
C GLY A 80 -22.00 -6.79 -0.72
N ASP A 81 -22.76 -7.35 0.23
CA ASP A 81 -22.47 -8.65 0.84
C ASP A 81 -22.96 -9.78 -0.07
N SER A 82 -22.12 -10.10 -1.05
CA SER A 82 -22.37 -11.14 -2.04
C SER A 82 -22.34 -12.57 -1.48
N THR A 83 -22.02 -12.74 -0.19
CA THR A 83 -22.09 -14.05 0.48
C THR A 83 -23.50 -14.38 0.95
N LEU A 84 -24.32 -13.36 1.19
CA LEU A 84 -25.69 -13.48 1.71
C LEU A 84 -26.77 -13.15 0.68
N ALA A 85 -26.44 -12.35 -0.33
CA ALA A 85 -27.38 -11.98 -1.39
C ALA A 85 -26.68 -11.87 -2.75
N PHE A 86 -27.47 -11.77 -3.82
CA PHE A 86 -26.92 -11.57 -5.16
C PHE A 86 -26.25 -10.19 -5.25
N PRO A 87 -25.05 -10.06 -5.86
CA PRO A 87 -24.31 -8.80 -5.91
C PRO A 87 -25.08 -7.69 -6.60
N ASN A 88 -24.78 -6.44 -6.23
CA ASN A 88 -25.41 -5.23 -6.73
C ASN A 88 -26.95 -5.18 -6.57
N THR A 89 -27.47 -5.78 -5.49
CA THR A 89 -28.88 -5.70 -5.11
C THR A 89 -29.06 -4.91 -3.82
N MET A 90 -30.27 -4.40 -3.60
CA MET A 90 -30.63 -3.71 -2.35
C MET A 90 -30.42 -4.59 -1.11
N ASP A 91 -30.65 -5.90 -1.24
CA ASP A 91 -30.40 -6.88 -0.19
C ASP A 91 -28.91 -7.01 0.12
N ALA A 92 -28.05 -7.17 -0.90
CA ALA A 92 -26.60 -7.24 -0.70
C ALA A 92 -26.05 -5.98 -0.03
N TYR A 93 -26.54 -4.81 -0.42
CA TYR A 93 -26.17 -3.56 0.25
C TYR A 93 -26.67 -3.50 1.70
N SER A 94 -27.90 -3.92 1.95
CA SER A 94 -28.47 -3.96 3.31
C SER A 94 -27.71 -4.91 4.23
N PHE A 95 -27.30 -6.08 3.73
CA PHE A 95 -26.46 -7.01 4.48
C PHE A 95 -25.07 -6.44 4.74
N ALA A 96 -24.44 -5.78 3.76
CA ALA A 96 -23.16 -5.12 3.95
C ALA A 96 -23.21 -4.03 5.04
N ILE A 97 -24.27 -3.20 5.03
CA ILE A 97 -24.51 -2.19 6.07
C ILE A 97 -24.65 -2.85 7.46
N ARG A 98 -25.41 -3.94 7.56
CA ARG A 98 -25.56 -4.70 8.83
C ARG A 98 -24.25 -5.32 9.30
N SER A 99 -23.37 -5.70 8.36
CA SER A 99 -22.03 -6.20 8.63
C SER A 99 -21.02 -5.09 8.99
N LEU A 100 -21.46 -3.83 9.07
CA LEU A 100 -20.65 -2.66 9.49
C LEU A 100 -19.38 -2.47 8.67
N VAL A 101 -19.46 -2.71 7.36
CA VAL A 101 -18.33 -2.48 6.45
C VAL A 101 -17.99 -0.99 6.33
N ASP A 102 -16.71 -0.67 6.09
CA ASP A 102 -16.27 0.70 5.91
C ASP A 102 -16.75 1.30 4.58
N CYS A 103 -16.86 0.45 3.56
CA CYS A 103 -17.16 0.85 2.21
C CYS A 103 -18.04 -0.16 1.48
N ILE A 104 -18.81 0.34 0.53
CA ILE A 104 -19.52 -0.48 -0.45
C ILE A 104 -19.07 -0.04 -1.84
N GLU A 105 -18.70 -1.01 -2.65
CA GLU A 105 -18.44 -0.81 -4.07
C GLU A 105 -19.70 -1.19 -4.87
N VAL A 106 -19.97 -0.39 -5.91
CA VAL A 106 -21.13 -0.49 -6.79
C VAL A 106 -20.64 -0.52 -8.23
N ASP A 107 -20.93 -1.62 -8.93
CA ASP A 107 -20.68 -1.71 -10.37
C ASP A 107 -21.71 -0.85 -11.12
N VAL A 108 -21.27 0.20 -11.82
CA VAL A 108 -22.18 1.13 -12.52
C VAL A 108 -22.18 0.87 -14.01
N SER A 109 -23.31 0.46 -14.57
CA SER A 109 -23.49 0.33 -16.03
C SER A 109 -24.60 1.24 -16.53
N ARG A 110 -24.51 1.63 -17.80
CA ARG A 110 -25.51 2.47 -18.47
C ARG A 110 -26.38 1.65 -19.43
N SER A 111 -27.69 1.83 -19.39
CA SER A 111 -28.64 1.26 -20.33
C SER A 111 -28.58 1.94 -21.71
N SER A 112 -29.24 1.36 -22.71
CA SER A 112 -29.27 1.91 -24.08
C SER A 112 -29.92 3.29 -24.17
N ASP A 113 -30.84 3.59 -23.25
CA ASP A 113 -31.54 4.87 -23.08
C ASP A 113 -30.88 5.81 -22.06
N GLY A 114 -29.67 5.47 -21.58
CA GLY A 114 -28.82 6.37 -20.79
C GLY A 114 -29.02 6.33 -19.27
N VAL A 115 -29.87 5.45 -18.75
CA VAL A 115 -30.11 5.31 -17.31
C VAL A 115 -28.98 4.51 -16.65
N LEU A 116 -28.51 4.97 -15.49
CA LEU A 116 -27.44 4.31 -14.73
C LEU A 116 -28.01 3.29 -13.75
N PHE A 117 -27.47 2.07 -13.81
CA PHE A 117 -27.84 0.94 -12.97
C PHE A 117 -26.66 0.46 -12.14
N ALA A 118 -26.95 -0.01 -10.92
CA ALA A 118 -26.06 -0.83 -10.14
C ALA A 118 -26.14 -2.26 -10.68
N LEU A 119 -25.36 -2.55 -11.71
CA LEU A 119 -25.43 -3.81 -12.45
C LEU A 119 -24.14 -4.03 -13.23
N HIS A 120 -23.53 -5.20 -13.08
CA HIS A 120 -22.43 -5.63 -13.92
C HIS A 120 -22.95 -6.51 -15.08
N ASN A 121 -22.33 -6.44 -16.26
CA ASN A 121 -22.58 -7.37 -17.37
C ASN A 121 -22.59 -8.86 -16.97
N ARG A 122 -21.67 -9.31 -16.10
CA ARG A 122 -21.63 -10.71 -15.62
C ARG A 122 -22.90 -11.10 -14.86
N ASP A 123 -23.45 -10.16 -14.09
CA ASP A 123 -24.62 -10.36 -13.26
C ASP A 123 -25.87 -10.35 -14.15
N LEU A 124 -25.94 -9.43 -15.11
CA LEU A 124 -26.97 -9.42 -16.15
C LEU A 124 -27.01 -10.73 -16.94
N GLN A 125 -25.86 -11.23 -17.39
CA GLN A 125 -25.78 -12.47 -18.18
C GLN A 125 -26.27 -13.69 -17.37
N ARG A 126 -26.03 -13.68 -16.06
CA ARG A 126 -26.57 -14.69 -15.14
C ARG A 126 -28.09 -14.57 -15.01
N ILE A 127 -28.61 -13.35 -14.85
CA ILE A 127 -30.05 -13.06 -14.75
C ILE A 127 -30.79 -13.44 -16.04
N ALA A 128 -30.30 -12.96 -17.18
CA ALA A 128 -30.88 -13.20 -18.48
C ALA A 128 -30.63 -14.63 -19.02
N ARG A 129 -29.80 -15.44 -18.33
CA ARG A 129 -29.32 -16.75 -18.79
C ARG A 129 -28.79 -16.71 -20.24
N ASN A 130 -28.14 -15.61 -20.60
CA ASN A 130 -27.64 -15.35 -21.93
C ASN A 130 -26.33 -14.56 -21.85
N SER A 131 -25.24 -15.21 -22.23
CA SER A 131 -23.88 -14.66 -22.16
C SER A 131 -23.60 -13.53 -23.16
N SER A 132 -24.44 -13.36 -24.17
CA SER A 132 -24.22 -12.36 -25.22
C SER A 132 -24.84 -11.01 -24.91
N VAL A 133 -25.68 -10.93 -23.87
CA VAL A 133 -26.37 -9.69 -23.50
C VAL A 133 -25.42 -8.76 -22.76
N GLN A 134 -25.49 -7.47 -23.09
CA GLN A 134 -24.82 -6.40 -22.36
C GLN A 134 -25.85 -5.41 -21.82
N VAL A 135 -25.53 -4.76 -20.69
CA VAL A 135 -26.44 -3.78 -20.08
C VAL A 135 -26.79 -2.66 -21.06
N GLY A 136 -25.78 -2.20 -21.79
CA GLY A 136 -25.89 -1.16 -22.80
C GLY A 136 -26.80 -1.44 -23.99
N ASP A 137 -27.15 -2.71 -24.23
CA ASP A 137 -28.04 -3.10 -25.33
C ASP A 137 -29.52 -3.07 -24.90
N LEU A 138 -29.80 -2.98 -23.59
CA LEU A 138 -31.14 -3.01 -23.03
C LEU A 138 -31.57 -1.63 -22.56
N SER A 139 -32.85 -1.29 -22.79
CA SER A 139 -33.48 -0.10 -22.21
C SER A 139 -33.75 -0.28 -20.72
N MET A 140 -33.98 0.83 -20.01
CA MET A 140 -34.40 0.83 -18.60
C MET A 140 -35.61 -0.08 -18.37
N LYS A 141 -36.59 -0.04 -19.27
CA LYS A 141 -37.80 -0.86 -19.19
C LYS A 141 -37.45 -2.35 -19.28
N GLN A 142 -36.64 -2.75 -20.25
CA GLN A 142 -36.23 -4.15 -20.42
C GLN A 142 -35.42 -4.65 -19.22
N ILE A 143 -34.51 -3.82 -18.66
CA ILE A 143 -33.74 -4.18 -17.46
C ILE A 143 -34.67 -4.36 -16.26
N LYS A 144 -35.66 -3.48 -16.06
CA LYS A 144 -36.62 -3.58 -14.95
C LYS A 144 -37.61 -4.74 -15.07
N GLU A 145 -37.80 -5.29 -16.27
CA GLU A 145 -38.61 -6.49 -16.51
C GLU A 145 -37.87 -7.78 -16.18
N LEU A 146 -36.53 -7.74 -16.03
CA LEU A 146 -35.75 -8.90 -15.63
C LEU A 146 -36.06 -9.27 -14.18
N ASP A 147 -36.52 -10.50 -13.99
CA ASP A 147 -36.80 -11.04 -12.67
C ASP A 147 -35.55 -11.67 -12.06
N VAL A 148 -35.07 -11.11 -10.95
CA VAL A 148 -33.94 -11.64 -10.20
C VAL A 148 -34.39 -12.72 -9.20
N SER A 149 -35.71 -12.88 -8.96
CA SER A 149 -36.26 -13.71 -7.88
C SER A 149 -35.88 -15.20 -7.97
N GLU A 150 -35.76 -15.76 -9.17
CA GLU A 150 -35.38 -17.16 -9.37
C GLU A 150 -33.93 -17.45 -8.97
N ILE A 151 -33.08 -16.41 -9.03
CA ILE A 151 -31.64 -16.51 -8.72
C ILE A 151 -31.41 -16.15 -7.25
N VAL A 152 -32.16 -15.20 -6.71
CA VAL A 152 -32.08 -14.82 -5.31
C VAL A 152 -33.00 -15.69 -4.46
N LYS A 153 -32.70 -16.99 -4.38
CA LYS A 153 -33.41 -17.89 -3.46
C LYS A 153 -33.11 -17.50 -2.01
N GLY A 154 -34.11 -16.96 -1.32
CA GLY A 154 -34.08 -16.79 0.14
C GLY A 154 -33.83 -15.38 0.66
N THR A 155 -33.88 -14.34 -0.17
CA THR A 155 -33.78 -12.95 0.33
C THR A 155 -35.15 -12.25 0.34
N LEU A 156 -35.30 -11.34 1.29
CA LEU A 156 -36.57 -10.73 1.68
C LEU A 156 -36.88 -9.40 0.98
N GLY A 157 -36.06 -8.94 0.02
CA GLY A 157 -36.16 -7.55 -0.46
C GLY A 157 -35.88 -7.34 -1.94
N SER A 158 -36.96 -7.16 -2.70
CA SER A 158 -37.02 -6.64 -4.07
C SER A 158 -36.34 -7.48 -5.16
N SER A 159 -37.15 -8.12 -6.00
CA SER A 159 -36.74 -8.82 -7.23
C SER A 159 -36.24 -7.91 -8.35
N ARG A 160 -35.91 -6.64 -8.06
CA ARG A 160 -35.64 -5.61 -9.07
C ARG A 160 -34.18 -5.18 -9.02
N ILE A 161 -33.62 -4.98 -10.21
CA ILE A 161 -32.28 -4.44 -10.39
C ILE A 161 -32.31 -2.94 -10.01
N PRO A 162 -31.51 -2.50 -9.02
CA PRO A 162 -31.50 -1.11 -8.59
C PRO A 162 -30.82 -0.20 -9.60
N THR A 163 -31.38 1.00 -9.74
CA THR A 163 -30.68 2.13 -10.37
C THR A 163 -29.54 2.61 -9.47
N LEU A 164 -28.58 3.36 -10.03
CA LEU A 164 -27.51 3.96 -9.24
C LEU A 164 -28.05 4.91 -8.17
N GLU A 165 -29.10 5.68 -8.49
CA GLU A 165 -29.79 6.58 -7.56
C GLU A 165 -30.38 5.82 -6.37
N GLU A 166 -31.10 4.72 -6.62
CA GLU A 166 -31.68 3.86 -5.58
C GLU A 166 -30.59 3.24 -4.69
N ALA A 167 -29.50 2.76 -5.29
CA ALA A 167 -28.36 2.20 -4.55
C ALA A 167 -27.70 3.26 -3.66
N LEU A 168 -27.37 4.43 -4.21
CA LEU A 168 -26.77 5.55 -3.48
C LEU A 168 -27.68 6.06 -2.36
N ALA A 169 -29.00 6.08 -2.56
CA ALA A 169 -29.95 6.53 -1.55
C ALA A 169 -29.91 5.62 -0.30
N LEU A 170 -29.67 4.32 -0.49
CA LEU A 170 -29.55 3.36 0.62
C LEU A 170 -28.19 3.44 1.33
N ILE A 171 -27.09 3.50 0.58
CA ILE A 171 -25.74 3.27 1.14
C ILE A 171 -25.05 4.54 1.61
N SER A 172 -25.30 5.69 0.99
CA SER A 172 -24.43 6.85 1.13
C SER A 172 -24.45 7.55 2.49
N ASN A 173 -25.45 7.27 3.31
CA ASN A 173 -25.53 7.75 4.70
C ASN A 173 -25.22 6.66 5.73
N SER A 174 -24.89 5.46 5.26
CA SER A 174 -24.75 4.25 6.08
C SER A 174 -23.30 3.76 6.15
N VAL A 175 -22.45 4.17 5.21
CA VAL A 175 -21.03 3.78 5.15
C VAL A 175 -20.11 4.99 5.03
N ARG A 176 -18.83 4.83 5.36
CA ARG A 176 -17.84 5.92 5.31
C ARG A 176 -17.49 6.30 3.88
N LYS A 177 -17.45 5.33 2.97
CA LYS A 177 -17.02 5.54 1.58
C LYS A 177 -17.85 4.68 0.62
N VAL A 178 -18.24 5.27 -0.50
CA VAL A 178 -18.84 4.54 -1.63
C VAL A 178 -17.85 4.54 -2.78
N ILE A 179 -17.68 3.41 -3.43
CA ILE A 179 -16.82 3.26 -4.61
C ILE A 179 -17.73 2.96 -5.80
N LEU A 180 -17.72 3.80 -6.82
CA LEU A 180 -18.43 3.57 -8.07
C LEU A 180 -17.45 3.04 -9.10
N ASP A 181 -17.59 1.78 -9.49
CA ASP A 181 -16.78 1.16 -10.56
C ASP A 181 -17.53 1.26 -11.88
N ALA A 182 -17.17 2.26 -12.68
CA ALA A 182 -17.85 2.56 -13.94
C ALA A 182 -17.53 1.48 -14.98
N LYS A 183 -18.57 0.83 -15.50
CA LYS A 183 -18.47 -0.18 -16.54
C LYS A 183 -18.78 0.44 -17.88
N VAL A 184 -17.78 0.42 -18.75
CA VAL A 184 -17.87 0.88 -20.13
C VAL A 184 -18.55 -0.20 -20.98
N GLY A 185 -19.57 0.18 -21.74
CA GLY A 185 -20.32 -0.73 -22.61
C GLY A 185 -21.04 -0.01 -23.76
N PRO A 186 -21.57 -0.75 -24.75
CA PRO A 186 -22.26 -0.19 -25.91
C PRO A 186 -23.53 0.59 -25.52
N PRO A 187 -24.17 1.31 -26.47
CA PRO A 187 -23.59 1.76 -27.73
C PRO A 187 -22.67 2.98 -27.51
N MET A 188 -22.76 3.63 -26.35
CA MET A 188 -22.11 4.92 -26.09
C MET A 188 -20.72 4.82 -25.43
N TYR A 189 -20.33 3.64 -24.92
CA TYR A 189 -19.04 3.41 -24.25
C TYR A 189 -18.77 4.47 -23.18
N GLU A 190 -17.57 5.06 -23.17
CA GLU A 190 -17.16 6.08 -22.19
C GLU A 190 -17.83 7.43 -22.41
N LYS A 191 -18.41 7.67 -23.59
CA LYS A 191 -18.92 8.99 -23.98
C LYS A 191 -20.05 9.42 -23.04
N GLY A 192 -19.83 10.50 -22.30
CA GLY A 192 -20.81 11.06 -21.37
C GLY A 192 -20.92 10.31 -20.03
N LEU A 193 -20.32 9.12 -19.88
CA LEU A 193 -20.56 8.26 -18.72
C LEU A 193 -20.12 8.92 -17.40
N ALA A 194 -18.95 9.56 -17.40
CA ALA A 194 -18.46 10.27 -16.23
C ALA A 194 -19.37 11.46 -15.87
N GLN A 195 -19.85 12.20 -16.87
CA GLN A 195 -20.78 13.31 -16.66
C GLN A 195 -22.13 12.82 -16.10
N ASP A 196 -22.65 11.73 -16.64
CA ASP A 196 -23.90 11.11 -16.19
C ASP A 196 -23.77 10.69 -14.70
N ILE A 197 -22.66 10.02 -14.33
CA ILE A 197 -22.40 9.61 -12.94
C ILE A 197 -22.27 10.83 -12.02
N LEU A 198 -21.50 11.85 -12.43
CA LEU A 198 -21.32 13.06 -11.63
C LEU A 198 -22.63 13.84 -11.47
N SER A 199 -23.53 13.80 -12.45
CA SER A 199 -24.84 14.47 -12.36
C SER A 199 -25.70 13.89 -11.23
N ILE A 200 -25.69 12.56 -11.07
CA ILE A 200 -26.39 11.88 -9.98
C ILE A 200 -25.71 12.18 -8.64
N VAL A 201 -24.39 11.99 -8.56
CA VAL A 201 -23.63 12.19 -7.32
C VAL A 201 -23.73 13.62 -6.81
N SER A 202 -23.68 14.63 -7.69
CA SER A 202 -23.76 16.05 -7.31
C SER A 202 -25.17 16.51 -6.89
N THR A 203 -26.21 15.84 -7.39
CA THR A 203 -27.60 16.15 -7.01
C THR A 203 -27.95 15.60 -5.62
N MET A 204 -27.23 14.58 -5.16
CA MET A 204 -27.47 13.96 -3.86
C MET A 204 -26.64 14.64 -2.77
N PHE A 205 -27.26 14.91 -1.61
CA PHE A 205 -26.53 15.33 -0.42
C PHE A 205 -25.96 14.09 0.27
N LEU A 206 -24.71 13.75 -0.07
CA LEU A 206 -24.05 12.52 0.38
C LEU A 206 -23.12 12.81 1.56
N LEU A 207 -23.22 12.03 2.65
CA LEU A 207 -22.27 12.07 3.76
C LEU A 207 -21.02 11.24 3.49
N ALA A 208 -21.15 10.15 2.73
CA ALA A 208 -20.03 9.31 2.32
C ALA A 208 -19.13 10.02 1.30
N LEU A 209 -17.83 9.75 1.38
CA LEU A 209 -16.91 10.06 0.29
C LEU A 209 -17.20 9.13 -0.89
N VAL A 210 -17.51 9.68 -2.06
CA VAL A 210 -17.67 8.90 -3.29
C VAL A 210 -16.36 8.89 -4.08
N LEU A 211 -15.86 7.70 -4.40
CA LEU A 211 -14.71 7.50 -5.27
C LEU A 211 -15.18 6.86 -6.57
N VAL A 212 -14.99 7.55 -7.70
CA VAL A 212 -15.28 7.01 -9.03
C VAL A 212 -14.02 6.37 -9.59
N LYS A 213 -14.13 5.10 -9.99
CA LYS A 213 -13.12 4.34 -10.69
C LYS A 213 -13.60 4.13 -12.12
N LEU A 214 -12.80 4.61 -13.08
CA LEU A 214 -13.03 4.48 -14.52
C LEU A 214 -12.16 3.36 -15.09
#